data_AF-A0A501Q137-F1
#
_entry.id   AF-A0A501Q137-F1
#
_cell.length_a   1.000
_cell.length_b   1.000
_cell.length_c   1.000
_cell.angle_alpha   90.00
_cell.angle_beta   90.00
_cell.angle_gamma   90.00
#
_symmetry.space_group_name_H-M   'P 1'
#
loop_
_entity.id
_entity.type
_entity.pdbx_description
1 polymer ?
#
loop_
_entity_poly.entity_id
_entity_poly.type
_entity_poly.pdbx_seq_one_letter_code
_entity_poly.pdbx_strand_id
1 'polypeptide(L)'
;MKVSVSFKNLIVNIICLLYILLFVYAAMSKLLDFENFRVQLAQSPLLSAYAQFIVPLVLTVELLIVFILCFKSTRLLGMYSSFFLMIAFTMYIYLILNYSDFIPCSCGGILEKMGWTTHLVFNIFFIVLSLTTILLLENNNNVTKLRIILKCGLCLTAAMLLVIFLFLSSEHIIKKENNFTRRYLQHQVEVDKVYDLKFDSYYFAGYNQGIIYLGNYSAPEILTSIDTVFKIQKSLKLILDTPNQRFRSAQLQVRAPHFYIYDGSVPVIFRGNIGDSLAEKINRKDNYFSQLQITATDLFAFRAQSRKTKNNILGTFSPDTDKVDINYGLLKKQYDGVFDTDGKLLYDRETRGLVYSYFYRNEFLVMDSKLQLLRTLHTIDTVTKALVKSAYLADGRHKLVAPPLMVNKNMEVYNNILFVESNLKGKFESDKIWDNASVVDIYSTKEQSYLGSFFIEHRGKIKLSQMLLTDKYLFVLSGREMLRYRLGQAVTRHFKKVEAEKP
;
A
#
# COMPACT_ATOMS: atom_id res chain seq x y z
N MET A 1 -13.92 31.84 -50.58
CA MET A 1 -14.69 32.92 -49.92
C MET A 1 -13.74 33.73 -49.04
N LYS A 2 -13.39 34.97 -49.41
CA LYS A 2 -12.49 35.83 -48.60
C LYS A 2 -13.28 36.37 -47.42
N VAL A 3 -13.08 35.78 -46.24
CA VAL A 3 -13.66 36.24 -44.97
C VAL A 3 -13.19 37.67 -44.68
N SER A 4 -14.10 38.57 -44.33
CA SER A 4 -13.80 39.98 -44.04
C SER A 4 -12.85 40.13 -42.84
N VAL A 5 -11.99 41.15 -42.86
CA VAL A 5 -10.98 41.41 -41.82
C VAL A 5 -11.61 41.56 -40.43
N SER A 6 -12.81 42.14 -40.35
CA SER A 6 -13.59 42.28 -39.12
C SER A 6 -14.01 40.92 -38.54
N PHE A 7 -14.47 39.99 -39.38
CA PHE A 7 -14.93 38.67 -38.93
C PHE A 7 -13.77 37.79 -38.43
N LYS A 8 -12.59 37.87 -39.06
CA LYS A 8 -11.38 37.18 -38.56
C LYS A 8 -10.98 37.67 -37.16
N ASN A 9 -10.98 38.97 -36.95
CA ASN A 9 -10.66 39.58 -35.65
C ASN A 9 -11.70 39.21 -34.59
N LEU A 10 -12.97 39.12 -34.95
CA LEU A 10 -14.04 38.65 -34.07
C LEU A 10 -13.80 37.21 -33.62
N ILE A 11 -13.50 36.29 -34.54
CA ILE A 11 -13.19 34.89 -34.22
C ILE A 11 -12.00 34.80 -33.26
N VAL A 12 -10.91 35.50 -33.54
CA VAL A 12 -9.72 35.53 -32.68
C VAL A 12 -10.08 36.03 -31.28
N ASN A 13 -10.86 37.11 -31.17
CA ASN A 13 -11.29 37.65 -29.87
C ASN A 13 -12.14 36.63 -29.08
N ILE A 14 -13.09 35.98 -29.73
CA ILE A 14 -13.95 34.97 -29.10
C ILE A 14 -13.10 33.81 -28.58
N ILE A 15 -12.19 33.27 -29.39
CA ILE A 15 -11.36 32.13 -28.99
C ILE A 15 -10.38 32.54 -27.87
N CYS A 16 -9.78 33.74 -27.93
CA CYS A 16 -8.97 34.27 -26.82
C CYS A 16 -9.77 34.35 -25.52
N LEU A 17 -11.00 34.86 -25.56
CA LEU A 17 -11.86 34.97 -24.38
C LEU A 17 -12.25 33.60 -23.82
N LEU A 18 -12.52 32.61 -24.67
CA LEU A 18 -12.78 31.23 -24.25
C LEU A 18 -11.59 30.63 -23.50
N TYR A 19 -10.37 30.82 -24.01
CA TYR A 19 -9.15 30.36 -23.33
C TYR A 19 -8.89 31.08 -22.01
N ILE A 20 -9.11 32.40 -21.97
CA ILE A 20 -9.01 33.19 -20.73
C ILE A 20 -9.99 32.64 -19.69
N LEU A 21 -11.25 32.45 -20.05
CA LEU A 21 -12.27 31.91 -19.16
C LEU A 21 -11.89 30.51 -18.66
N LEU A 22 -11.46 29.63 -19.56
CA LEU A 22 -11.05 28.26 -19.23
C LEU A 22 -9.88 28.25 -18.22
N PHE A 23 -8.80 28.96 -18.50
CA PHE A 23 -7.62 28.94 -17.65
C PHE A 23 -7.82 29.69 -16.32
N VAL A 24 -8.58 30.79 -16.30
CA VAL A 24 -8.96 31.44 -15.05
C VAL A 24 -9.77 30.49 -14.18
N TYR A 25 -10.79 29.85 -14.76
CA TYR A 25 -11.60 28.88 -14.03
C TYR A 25 -10.74 27.73 -13.49
N ALA A 26 -9.91 27.14 -14.35
CA ALA A 26 -9.05 26.02 -13.99
C ALA A 26 -8.02 26.38 -12.92
N ALA A 27 -7.42 27.57 -12.97
CA ALA A 27 -6.45 28.03 -11.99
C ALA A 27 -7.13 28.38 -10.66
N MET A 28 -8.26 29.10 -10.68
CA MET A 28 -8.99 29.47 -9.47
C MET A 28 -9.55 28.26 -8.73
N SER A 29 -10.11 27.28 -9.45
CA SER A 29 -10.59 26.03 -8.84
C SER A 29 -9.48 25.27 -8.13
N LYS A 30 -8.27 25.23 -8.71
CA LYS A 30 -7.09 24.59 -8.09
C LYS A 30 -6.55 25.39 -6.91
N LEU A 31 -6.61 26.72 -6.96
CA LEU A 31 -6.10 27.59 -5.90
C LEU A 31 -7.00 27.56 -4.66
N LEU A 32 -8.32 27.52 -4.85
CA LEU A 32 -9.29 27.39 -3.76
C LEU A 32 -9.19 26.05 -3.02
N ASP A 33 -8.81 24.98 -3.73
CA ASP A 33 -8.63 23.64 -3.15
C ASP A 33 -7.22 23.09 -3.41
N PHE A 34 -6.22 23.90 -3.06
CA PHE A 34 -4.81 23.63 -3.35
C PHE A 34 -4.31 22.33 -2.71
N GLU A 35 -4.75 22.03 -1.49
CA GLU A 35 -4.36 20.83 -0.77
C GLU A 35 -4.85 19.55 -1.46
N ASN A 36 -6.13 19.50 -1.86
CA ASN A 36 -6.63 18.34 -2.59
C ASN A 36 -6.00 18.25 -3.98
N PHE A 37 -5.80 19.38 -4.68
CA PHE A 37 -5.09 19.37 -5.96
C PHE A 37 -3.68 18.78 -5.83
N ARG A 38 -2.94 19.15 -4.79
CA ARG A 38 -1.60 18.60 -4.52
C ARG A 38 -1.67 17.09 -4.25
N VAL A 39 -2.60 16.64 -3.42
CA VAL A 39 -2.76 15.22 -3.08
C VAL A 39 -3.16 14.41 -4.32
N GLN A 40 -4.12 14.87 -5.11
CA GLN A 40 -4.58 14.18 -6.32
C GLN A 40 -3.48 14.08 -7.37
N LEU A 41 -2.71 15.15 -7.58
CA LEU A 41 -1.59 15.15 -8.52
C LEU A 41 -0.42 14.28 -8.02
N ALA A 42 -0.22 14.22 -6.70
CA ALA A 42 0.71 13.29 -6.06
C ALA A 42 0.28 11.82 -6.13
N GLN A 43 -1.01 11.55 -6.35
CA GLN A 43 -1.51 10.20 -6.60
C GLN A 43 -1.43 9.81 -8.09
N SER A 44 -1.17 10.77 -8.98
CA SER A 44 -0.98 10.47 -10.40
C SER A 44 0.36 9.75 -10.62
N PRO A 45 0.36 8.53 -11.19
CA PRO A 45 1.59 7.76 -11.37
C PRO A 45 2.64 8.47 -12.24
N LEU A 46 2.19 9.36 -13.15
CA LEU A 46 3.06 10.11 -14.04
C LEU A 46 3.75 11.30 -13.34
N LEU A 47 3.12 11.89 -12.33
CA LEU A 47 3.52 13.18 -11.77
C LEU A 47 3.86 13.14 -10.28
N SER A 48 3.64 12.01 -9.60
CA SER A 48 3.82 11.91 -8.15
C SER A 48 5.24 12.24 -7.68
N ALA A 49 6.26 11.80 -8.42
CA ALA A 49 7.67 12.12 -8.15
C ALA A 49 7.96 13.63 -8.24
N TYR A 50 7.21 14.35 -9.08
CA TYR A 50 7.40 15.76 -9.38
C TYR A 50 6.30 16.66 -8.82
N ALA A 51 5.34 16.13 -8.04
CA ALA A 51 4.13 16.84 -7.63
C ALA A 51 4.46 18.16 -6.91
N GLN A 52 5.51 18.18 -6.09
CA GLN A 52 5.96 19.37 -5.38
C GLN A 52 6.35 20.54 -6.31
N PHE A 53 6.86 20.24 -7.51
CA PHE A 53 7.27 21.24 -8.50
C PHE A 53 6.17 21.49 -9.54
N ILE A 54 5.47 20.44 -9.99
CA ILE A 54 4.46 20.53 -11.05
C ILE A 54 3.19 21.25 -10.57
N VAL A 55 2.76 21.04 -9.32
CA VAL A 55 1.58 21.69 -8.75
C VAL A 55 1.65 23.23 -8.86
N PRO A 56 2.69 23.92 -8.33
CA PRO A 56 2.80 25.37 -8.48
C PRO A 56 3.14 25.80 -9.92
N LEU A 57 3.88 24.97 -10.68
CA LEU A 57 4.21 25.29 -12.07
C LEU A 57 2.96 25.38 -12.95
N VAL A 58 2.04 24.41 -12.87
CA VAL A 58 0.81 24.40 -13.66
C VAL A 58 -0.04 25.63 -13.39
N LEU A 59 -0.25 25.98 -12.11
CA LEU A 59 -0.97 27.20 -11.72
C LEU A 59 -0.33 28.46 -12.29
N THR A 60 1.00 28.56 -12.18
CA THR A 60 1.75 29.72 -12.66
C THR A 60 1.64 29.85 -14.17
N VAL A 61 1.78 28.74 -14.92
CA VAL A 61 1.68 28.72 -16.38
C VAL A 61 0.26 29.07 -16.84
N GLU A 62 -0.78 28.52 -16.19
CA GLU A 62 -2.17 28.85 -16.52
C GLU A 62 -2.47 30.35 -16.37
N LEU A 63 -2.07 30.95 -15.24
CA LEU A 63 -2.26 32.39 -15.00
C LEU A 63 -1.40 33.27 -15.92
N LEU A 64 -0.16 32.85 -16.21
CA LEU A 64 0.71 33.55 -17.15
C LEU A 64 0.11 33.57 -18.56
N ILE A 65 -0.45 32.45 -19.03
CA ILE A 65 -1.12 32.38 -20.32
C ILE A 65 -2.32 33.32 -20.37
N VAL A 66 -3.13 33.37 -19.32
CA VAL A 66 -4.25 34.33 -19.21
C VAL A 66 -3.75 35.76 -19.38
N PHE A 67 -2.71 36.13 -18.63
CA PHE A 67 -2.12 37.47 -18.71
C PHE A 67 -1.61 37.80 -20.13
N ILE A 68 -0.92 36.86 -20.77
CA ILE A 68 -0.40 37.00 -22.14
C ILE A 68 -1.54 37.15 -23.18
N LEU A 69 -2.67 36.47 -22.99
CA LEU A 69 -3.81 36.53 -23.93
C LEU A 69 -4.60 37.85 -23.85
N CYS A 70 -4.52 38.57 -22.72
CA CYS A 70 -5.20 39.86 -22.55
C CYS A 70 -4.66 40.95 -23.47
N PHE A 71 -3.35 40.93 -23.80
CA PHE A 71 -2.74 41.96 -24.65
C PHE A 71 -2.70 41.54 -26.12
N LYS A 72 -3.22 42.39 -27.00
CA LYS A 72 -3.34 42.11 -28.45
C LYS A 72 -1.99 41.76 -29.10
N SER A 73 -0.90 42.40 -28.68
CA SER A 73 0.46 42.18 -29.22
C SER A 73 1.03 40.80 -28.89
N THR A 74 0.64 40.21 -27.76
CA THR A 74 1.19 38.94 -27.26
C THR A 74 0.27 37.73 -27.48
N ARG A 75 -0.90 37.92 -28.09
CA ARG A 75 -1.89 36.86 -28.32
C ARG A 75 -1.35 35.66 -29.09
N LEU A 76 -0.47 35.89 -30.07
CA LEU A 76 0.11 34.78 -30.84
C LEU A 76 0.97 33.88 -29.93
N LEU A 77 1.78 34.48 -29.06
CA LEU A 77 2.57 33.74 -28.06
C LEU A 77 1.64 32.99 -27.10
N GLY A 78 0.61 33.67 -26.57
CA GLY A 78 -0.38 33.04 -25.69
C GLY A 78 -1.10 31.85 -26.33
N MET A 79 -1.38 31.91 -27.64
CA MET A 79 -1.99 30.81 -28.38
C MET A 79 -1.05 29.63 -28.59
N TYR A 80 0.23 29.85 -28.90
CA TYR A 80 1.22 28.76 -28.95
C TYR A 80 1.42 28.12 -27.57
N SER A 81 1.48 28.92 -26.49
CA SER A 81 1.56 28.39 -25.12
C SER A 81 0.32 27.60 -24.73
N SER A 82 -0.88 28.08 -25.09
CA SER A 82 -2.15 27.37 -24.88
C SER A 82 -2.21 26.06 -25.63
N PHE A 83 -1.77 26.05 -26.89
CA PHE A 83 -1.68 24.86 -27.74
C PHE A 83 -0.74 23.81 -27.13
N PHE A 84 0.46 24.23 -26.71
CA PHE A 84 1.43 23.36 -26.03
C PHE A 84 0.86 22.76 -24.74
N LEU A 85 0.27 23.57 -23.88
CA LEU A 85 -0.30 23.10 -22.61
C LEU A 85 -1.46 22.12 -22.81
N MET A 86 -2.34 22.39 -23.79
CA MET A 86 -3.45 21.49 -24.12
C MET A 86 -2.97 20.15 -24.68
N ILE A 87 -1.90 20.14 -25.50
CA ILE A 87 -1.29 18.90 -25.98
C ILE A 87 -0.66 18.12 -24.82
N ALA A 88 0.10 18.79 -23.96
CA ALA A 88 0.71 18.14 -22.80
C ALA A 88 -0.38 17.51 -21.90
N PHE A 89 -1.47 18.22 -21.63
CA PHE A 89 -2.59 17.70 -20.83
C PHE A 89 -3.34 16.56 -21.53
N THR A 90 -3.49 16.63 -22.86
CA THR A 90 -4.08 15.54 -23.67
C THR A 90 -3.21 14.29 -23.64
N MET A 91 -1.90 14.42 -23.82
CA MET A 91 -0.95 13.31 -23.76
C MET A 91 -0.92 12.69 -22.35
N TYR A 92 -0.97 13.52 -21.32
CA TYR A 92 -1.07 13.09 -19.93
C TYR A 92 -2.30 12.20 -19.69
N ILE A 93 -3.49 12.66 -20.13
CA ILE A 93 -4.72 11.86 -20.01
C ILE A 93 -4.61 10.57 -20.83
N TYR A 94 -4.10 10.65 -22.06
CA TYR A 94 -3.94 9.48 -22.93
C TYR A 94 -3.05 8.40 -22.29
N LEU A 95 -1.91 8.79 -21.72
CA LEU A 95 -1.01 7.85 -21.05
C LEU A 95 -1.65 7.21 -19.82
N ILE A 96 -2.38 7.99 -19.01
CA ILE A 96 -3.10 7.45 -17.86
C ILE A 96 -4.14 6.42 -18.28
N LEU A 97 -4.92 6.70 -19.33
CA LEU A 97 -6.00 5.81 -19.75
C LEU A 97 -5.50 4.50 -20.38
N ASN A 98 -4.33 4.50 -21.02
CA ASN A 98 -3.84 3.35 -21.80
C ASN A 98 -2.68 2.59 -21.14
N TYR A 99 -1.88 3.24 -20.28
CA TYR A 99 -0.63 2.67 -19.75
C TYR A 99 -0.54 2.68 -18.22
N SER A 100 -1.43 3.36 -17.52
CA SER A 100 -1.44 3.36 -16.05
C SER A 100 -2.24 2.18 -15.51
N ASP A 101 -1.74 1.49 -14.48
CA ASP A 101 -2.53 0.42 -13.83
C ASP A 101 -3.77 0.96 -13.08
N PHE A 102 -3.88 2.28 -12.89
CA PHE A 102 -5.02 2.93 -12.23
C PHE A 102 -5.19 4.38 -12.70
N ILE A 103 -6.43 4.86 -12.68
CA ILE A 103 -6.80 6.21 -13.14
C ILE A 103 -7.11 7.04 -11.89
N PRO A 104 -6.36 8.11 -11.54
CA PRO A 104 -6.67 8.92 -10.35
C PRO A 104 -8.09 9.55 -10.45
N CYS A 105 -8.60 10.10 -9.35
CA CYS A 105 -9.77 10.98 -9.45
C CYS A 105 -9.41 12.25 -10.26
N SER A 106 -10.35 12.76 -11.06
CA SER A 106 -10.11 13.93 -11.92
C SER A 106 -10.01 15.19 -11.07
N CYS A 107 -9.07 16.08 -11.35
CA CYS A 107 -8.90 17.35 -10.62
C CYS A 107 -9.53 18.51 -11.42
N GLY A 108 -10.41 19.32 -10.84
CA GLY A 108 -10.78 20.61 -11.47
C GLY A 108 -12.20 21.15 -11.26
N GLY A 109 -12.90 20.82 -10.17
CA GLY A 109 -14.21 21.41 -9.88
C GLY A 109 -15.32 20.90 -10.80
N ILE A 110 -15.92 21.77 -11.62
CA ILE A 110 -16.93 21.35 -12.62
C ILE A 110 -16.29 20.46 -13.69
N LEU A 111 -15.01 20.69 -14.00
CA LEU A 111 -14.27 19.82 -14.90
C LEU A 111 -14.09 18.44 -14.26
N GLU A 112 -13.83 18.32 -12.95
CA GLU A 112 -13.73 17.01 -12.26
C GLU A 112 -14.98 16.11 -12.40
N LYS A 113 -16.17 16.71 -12.61
CA LYS A 113 -17.41 15.95 -12.84
C LYS A 113 -17.51 15.35 -14.24
N MET A 114 -16.62 15.71 -15.16
CA MET A 114 -16.59 15.17 -16.51
C MET A 114 -15.77 13.87 -16.53
N GLY A 115 -16.23 12.84 -17.25
CA GLY A 115 -15.46 11.61 -17.43
C GLY A 115 -14.15 11.85 -18.21
N TRP A 116 -13.12 11.04 -17.95
CA TRP A 116 -11.79 11.21 -18.56
C TRP A 116 -11.79 11.22 -20.09
N THR A 117 -12.65 10.42 -20.73
CA THR A 117 -12.83 10.43 -22.19
C THR A 117 -13.46 11.74 -22.67
N THR A 118 -14.43 12.28 -21.93
CA THR A 118 -15.03 13.59 -22.19
C THR A 118 -13.99 14.72 -22.06
N HIS A 119 -13.11 14.66 -21.05
CA HIS A 119 -11.97 15.60 -20.94
C HIS A 119 -11.03 15.53 -22.15
N LEU A 120 -10.74 14.32 -22.63
CA LEU A 120 -9.88 14.14 -23.80
C LEU A 120 -10.49 14.83 -25.03
N VAL A 121 -11.79 14.63 -25.28
CA VAL A 121 -12.52 15.28 -26.37
C VAL A 121 -12.55 16.80 -26.18
N PHE A 122 -12.78 17.26 -24.95
CA PHE A 122 -12.76 18.68 -24.61
C PHE A 122 -11.41 19.33 -24.93
N ASN A 123 -10.29 18.71 -24.53
CA ASN A 123 -8.96 19.22 -24.85
C ASN A 123 -8.69 19.24 -26.35
N ILE A 124 -9.05 18.18 -27.08
CA ILE A 124 -8.90 18.12 -28.54
C ILE A 124 -9.67 19.26 -29.23
N PHE A 125 -10.88 19.57 -28.75
CA PHE A 125 -11.64 20.71 -29.25
C PHE A 125 -10.87 22.03 -29.06
N PHE A 126 -10.30 22.28 -27.89
CA PHE A 126 -9.47 23.48 -27.66
C PHE A 126 -8.19 23.47 -28.51
N ILE A 127 -7.54 22.33 -28.73
CA ILE A 127 -6.38 22.21 -29.64
C ILE A 127 -6.75 22.67 -31.06
N VAL A 128 -7.93 22.30 -31.57
CA VAL A 128 -8.41 22.75 -32.90
C VAL A 128 -8.68 24.26 -32.92
N LEU A 129 -9.25 24.81 -31.84
CA LEU A 129 -9.50 26.25 -31.72
C LEU A 129 -8.20 27.08 -31.69
N SER A 130 -7.19 26.62 -30.93
CA SER A 130 -5.88 27.29 -30.90
C SER A 130 -5.19 27.20 -32.25
N LEU A 131 -5.22 26.05 -32.93
CA LEU A 131 -4.66 25.92 -34.28
C LEU A 131 -5.32 26.89 -35.28
N THR A 132 -6.66 27.00 -35.22
CA THR A 132 -7.42 27.95 -36.05
C THR A 132 -6.97 29.39 -35.79
N THR A 133 -6.80 29.76 -34.53
CA THR A 133 -6.38 31.11 -34.14
C THR A 133 -4.94 31.41 -34.54
N ILE A 134 -4.02 30.44 -34.39
CA ILE A 134 -2.63 30.55 -34.84
C ILE A 134 -2.57 30.79 -36.35
N LEU A 135 -3.33 30.01 -37.13
CA LEU A 135 -3.40 30.17 -38.60
C LEU A 135 -3.92 31.56 -39.00
N LEU A 136 -4.93 32.09 -38.30
CA LEU A 136 -5.47 33.42 -38.56
C LEU A 136 -4.49 34.54 -38.23
N LEU A 137 -3.79 34.44 -37.09
CA LEU A 137 -2.82 35.44 -36.63
C LEU A 137 -1.53 35.43 -37.46
N GLU A 138 -0.95 34.27 -37.75
CA GLU A 138 0.29 34.15 -38.55
C GLU A 138 0.07 34.53 -40.02
N ASN A 139 -1.13 34.27 -40.56
CA ASN A 139 -1.48 34.73 -41.92
C ASN A 139 -1.57 36.27 -41.99
N ASN A 140 -1.89 36.96 -40.88
CA ASN A 140 -1.84 38.42 -40.82
C ASN A 140 -0.39 38.94 -40.77
N ASN A 141 0.54 38.16 -40.20
CA ASN A 141 1.96 38.46 -40.11
C ASN A 141 2.76 38.05 -41.37
N ASN A 142 2.09 37.67 -42.47
CA ASN A 142 2.70 37.23 -43.74
C ASN A 142 3.69 36.05 -43.61
N VAL A 143 3.48 35.15 -42.64
CA VAL A 143 4.30 33.94 -42.47
C VAL A 143 3.82 32.82 -43.41
N THR A 144 4.75 32.07 -44.01
CA THR A 144 4.42 30.96 -44.91
C THR A 144 3.76 29.80 -44.16
N LYS A 145 2.76 29.15 -44.78
CA LYS A 145 2.03 28.01 -44.18
C LYS A 145 2.97 26.88 -43.72
N LEU A 146 4.05 26.62 -44.47
CA LEU A 146 5.05 25.61 -44.11
C LEU A 146 5.73 25.92 -42.77
N ARG A 147 6.09 27.19 -42.51
CA ARG A 147 6.69 27.60 -41.23
C ARG A 147 5.71 27.43 -40.07
N ILE A 148 4.43 27.72 -40.28
CA ILE A 148 3.39 27.53 -39.26
C ILE A 148 3.26 26.04 -38.91
N ILE A 149 3.21 25.17 -39.93
CA ILE A 149 3.15 23.72 -39.75
C ILE A 149 4.38 23.22 -38.98
N LEU A 150 5.58 23.69 -39.33
CA LEU A 150 6.81 23.31 -38.62
C LEU A 150 6.81 23.76 -37.16
N LYS A 151 6.39 25.01 -36.85
CA LYS A 151 6.27 25.49 -35.47
C LYS A 151 5.25 24.68 -34.67
N CYS A 152 4.07 24.43 -35.23
CA CYS A 152 3.03 23.64 -34.57
C CYS A 152 3.46 22.19 -34.37
N GLY A 153 4.11 21.59 -35.37
CA GLY A 153 4.68 20.24 -35.30
C GLY A 153 5.76 20.14 -34.23
N LEU A 154 6.64 21.14 -34.12
CA LEU A 154 7.66 21.20 -33.07
C LEU A 154 7.03 21.34 -31.68
N CYS A 155 6.01 22.19 -31.50
CA CYS A 155 5.30 22.29 -30.22
C CYS A 155 4.64 20.96 -29.84
N LEU A 156 4.04 20.29 -30.81
CA LEU A 156 3.37 18.99 -30.63
C LEU A 156 4.36 17.91 -30.20
N THR A 157 5.48 17.75 -30.92
CA THR A 157 6.49 16.74 -30.58
C THR A 157 7.19 17.05 -29.26
N ALA A 158 7.53 18.32 -28.99
CA ALA A 158 8.14 18.73 -27.74
C ALA A 158 7.23 18.46 -26.53
N ALA A 159 5.94 18.77 -26.63
CA ALA A 159 4.98 18.50 -25.56
C ALA A 159 4.84 16.98 -25.30
N MET A 160 4.74 16.16 -26.36
CA MET A 160 4.66 14.71 -26.21
C MET A 160 5.92 14.11 -25.58
N LEU A 161 7.10 14.50 -26.07
CA LEU A 161 8.38 14.01 -25.53
C LEU A 161 8.56 14.40 -24.06
N LEU A 162 8.19 15.63 -23.68
CA LEU A 162 8.24 16.08 -22.29
C LEU A 162 7.38 15.19 -21.38
N VAL A 163 6.13 14.93 -21.78
CA VAL A 163 5.21 14.12 -20.96
C VAL A 163 5.66 12.65 -20.89
N ILE A 164 6.15 12.08 -22.01
CA ILE A 164 6.70 10.70 -22.03
C ILE A 164 7.94 10.61 -21.13
N PHE A 165 8.83 11.60 -21.19
CA PHE A 165 10.00 11.67 -20.32
C PHE A 165 9.59 11.72 -18.84
N LEU A 166 8.66 12.60 -18.48
CA LEU A 166 8.15 12.69 -17.11
C LEU A 166 7.54 11.37 -16.65
N PHE A 167 6.80 10.66 -17.51
CA PHE A 167 6.21 9.35 -17.21
C PHE A 167 7.26 8.29 -16.90
N LEU A 168 8.22 8.08 -17.82
CA LEU A 168 9.25 7.07 -17.64
C LEU A 168 10.16 7.37 -16.45
N SER A 169 10.49 8.66 -16.25
CA SER A 169 11.31 9.09 -15.12
C SER A 169 10.57 8.98 -13.78
N SER A 170 9.29 9.37 -13.72
CA SER A 170 8.47 9.22 -12.51
C SER A 170 8.34 7.74 -12.10
N GLU A 171 8.03 6.86 -13.05
CA GLU A 171 7.98 5.41 -12.80
C GLU A 171 9.31 4.85 -12.29
N HIS A 172 10.44 5.36 -12.80
CA HIS A 172 11.76 4.98 -12.32
C HIS A 172 12.03 5.43 -10.88
N ILE A 173 11.76 6.70 -10.56
CA ILE A 173 11.99 7.29 -9.23
C ILE A 173 11.11 6.60 -8.19
N ILE A 174 9.82 6.38 -8.48
CA ILE A 174 8.89 5.72 -7.55
C ILE A 174 9.34 4.29 -7.27
N LYS A 175 9.79 3.55 -8.29
CA LYS A 175 10.19 2.15 -8.13
C LYS A 175 11.58 1.96 -7.51
N LYS A 176 12.52 2.87 -7.76
CA LYS A 176 13.94 2.68 -7.36
C LYS A 176 14.43 3.58 -6.25
N GLU A 177 14.01 4.85 -6.20
CA GLU A 177 14.58 5.85 -5.29
C GLU A 177 13.85 5.97 -3.95
N ASN A 178 12.70 5.30 -3.80
CA ASN A 178 11.97 5.15 -2.54
C ASN A 178 11.77 6.46 -1.76
N ASN A 179 11.17 7.46 -2.40
CA ASN A 179 10.95 8.79 -1.81
C ASN A 179 9.76 8.85 -0.80
N PHE A 180 9.32 7.69 -0.30
CA PHE A 180 8.15 7.49 0.56
C PHE A 180 6.85 8.16 0.06
N THR A 181 6.66 8.13 -1.26
CA THR A 181 5.40 8.49 -1.91
C THR A 181 4.58 7.24 -2.18
N ARG A 182 3.40 7.14 -1.55
CA ARG A 182 2.50 5.99 -1.69
C ARG A 182 1.73 6.02 -2.99
N ARG A 183 1.60 4.86 -3.61
CA ARG A 183 0.71 4.63 -4.74
C ARG A 183 -0.58 4.01 -4.22
N TYR A 184 -1.66 4.78 -4.18
CA TYR A 184 -2.93 4.25 -3.74
C TYR A 184 -3.64 3.47 -4.83
N LEU A 185 -4.03 2.29 -4.41
CA LEU A 185 -4.58 1.23 -5.20
C LEU A 185 -6.12 1.41 -5.20
N GLN A 186 -6.71 1.80 -6.34
CA GLN A 186 -8.14 2.16 -6.42
C GLN A 186 -9.11 0.95 -6.47
N HIS A 187 -10.26 1.05 -5.78
CA HIS A 187 -11.36 0.05 -5.76
C HIS A 187 -10.94 -1.37 -5.34
N GLN A 188 -10.06 -1.52 -4.35
CA GLN A 188 -9.38 -2.80 -4.12
C GLN A 188 -9.85 -3.61 -2.93
N VAL A 189 -10.43 -2.93 -1.95
CA VAL A 189 -10.73 -3.50 -0.65
C VAL A 189 -12.06 -2.87 -0.22
N GLU A 190 -13.14 -3.38 -0.81
CA GLU A 190 -14.50 -2.95 -0.47
C GLU A 190 -15.03 -3.81 0.67
N VAL A 191 -15.65 -3.16 1.67
CA VAL A 191 -16.33 -3.88 2.76
C VAL A 191 -17.46 -4.68 2.14
N ASP A 192 -17.31 -6.00 2.11
CA ASP A 192 -18.32 -6.94 1.63
C ASP A 192 -19.30 -7.26 2.76
N LYS A 193 -18.79 -7.56 3.96
CA LYS A 193 -19.60 -7.87 5.15
C LYS A 193 -18.95 -7.43 6.45
N VAL A 194 -19.79 -7.19 7.45
CA VAL A 194 -19.39 -6.94 8.85
C VAL A 194 -20.06 -7.98 9.74
N TYR A 195 -19.30 -8.54 10.68
CA TYR A 195 -19.79 -9.49 11.68
C TYR A 195 -19.46 -8.99 13.09
N ASP A 196 -20.46 -8.96 13.97
CA ASP A 196 -20.30 -8.57 15.36
C ASP A 196 -19.95 -9.80 16.22
N LEU A 197 -18.69 -9.87 16.66
CA LEU A 197 -18.15 -10.94 17.50
C LEU A 197 -18.63 -10.86 18.96
N LYS A 198 -19.37 -9.81 19.34
CA LYS A 198 -19.84 -9.51 20.71
C LYS A 198 -18.75 -9.12 21.70
N PHE A 199 -17.55 -9.64 21.55
CA PHE A 199 -16.38 -9.36 22.38
C PHE A 199 -15.19 -8.90 21.52
N ASP A 200 -14.32 -8.10 22.10
CA ASP A 200 -13.09 -7.58 21.47
C ASP A 200 -11.83 -8.39 21.81
N SER A 201 -11.99 -9.48 22.57
CA SER A 201 -10.91 -10.37 23.01
C SER A 201 -10.49 -11.44 21.99
N TYR A 202 -11.10 -11.45 20.80
CA TYR A 202 -10.78 -12.40 19.75
C TYR A 202 -9.53 -12.03 18.95
N TYR A 203 -8.83 -13.06 18.46
CA TYR A 203 -7.74 -12.94 17.49
C TYR A 203 -7.82 -14.08 16.46
N PHE A 204 -7.20 -13.89 15.30
CA PHE A 204 -7.17 -14.94 14.27
C PHE A 204 -6.25 -16.10 14.68
N ALA A 205 -6.81 -17.30 14.78
CA ALA A 205 -6.06 -18.55 15.03
C ALA A 205 -5.74 -19.28 13.72
N GLY A 206 -6.51 -19.07 12.64
CA GLY A 206 -6.18 -19.59 11.33
C GLY A 206 -7.36 -19.64 10.36
N TYR A 207 -7.11 -20.20 9.19
CA TYR A 207 -8.09 -20.40 8.13
C TYR A 207 -7.92 -21.78 7.50
N ASN A 208 -9.02 -22.46 7.22
CA ASN A 208 -9.04 -23.68 6.41
C ASN A 208 -10.39 -23.83 5.68
N GLN A 209 -10.35 -24.09 4.37
CA GLN A 209 -11.52 -24.48 3.55
C GLN A 209 -12.79 -23.64 3.80
N GLY A 210 -12.69 -22.31 3.80
CA GLY A 210 -13.84 -21.44 3.99
C GLY A 210 -14.31 -21.25 5.44
N ILE A 211 -13.54 -21.75 6.41
CA ILE A 211 -13.76 -21.57 7.85
C ILE A 211 -12.61 -20.75 8.44
N ILE A 212 -12.97 -19.70 9.17
CA ILE A 212 -12.09 -18.85 9.97
C ILE A 212 -12.11 -19.38 11.39
N TYR A 213 -10.93 -19.56 11.97
CA TYR A 213 -10.75 -19.97 13.35
C TYR A 213 -10.25 -18.79 14.17
N LEU A 214 -10.88 -18.57 15.31
CA LEU A 214 -10.59 -17.51 16.26
C LEU A 214 -10.23 -18.11 17.61
N GLY A 215 -9.15 -17.59 18.20
CA GLY A 215 -8.86 -17.78 19.62
C GLY A 215 -9.36 -16.58 20.42
N ASN A 216 -9.38 -16.71 21.75
CA ASN A 216 -9.84 -15.65 22.63
C ASN A 216 -8.84 -15.41 23.77
N TYR A 217 -8.38 -14.17 23.96
CA TYR A 217 -7.40 -13.82 25.01
C TYR A 217 -7.96 -14.00 26.43
N SER A 218 -9.27 -13.81 26.62
CA SER A 218 -9.95 -13.95 27.91
C SER A 218 -10.39 -15.40 28.19
N ALA A 219 -10.52 -16.22 27.15
CA ALA A 219 -10.93 -17.62 27.24
C ALA A 219 -10.07 -18.50 26.30
N PRO A 220 -8.79 -18.75 26.64
CA PRO A 220 -7.82 -19.38 25.73
C PRO A 220 -8.16 -20.82 25.35
N GLU A 221 -8.97 -21.51 26.14
CA GLU A 221 -9.44 -22.88 25.89
C GLU A 221 -10.70 -22.93 25.02
N ILE A 222 -11.14 -21.81 24.43
CA ILE A 222 -12.27 -21.77 23.50
C ILE A 222 -11.77 -21.51 22.09
N LEU A 223 -11.93 -22.51 21.22
CA LEU A 223 -11.73 -22.36 19.78
C LEU A 223 -13.06 -22.02 19.13
N THR A 224 -13.15 -20.85 18.48
CA THR A 224 -14.36 -20.44 17.75
C THR A 224 -14.13 -20.57 16.26
N SER A 225 -15.07 -21.18 15.54
CA SER A 225 -15.05 -21.32 14.08
C SER A 225 -16.23 -20.58 13.46
N ILE A 226 -15.97 -19.79 12.43
CA ILE A 226 -16.97 -19.00 11.70
C ILE A 226 -16.80 -19.27 10.20
N ASP A 227 -17.88 -19.55 9.48
CA ASP A 227 -17.82 -19.65 8.02
C ASP A 227 -17.58 -18.27 7.37
N THR A 228 -16.88 -18.25 6.24
CA THR A 228 -16.56 -16.99 5.55
C THR A 228 -17.79 -16.19 5.06
N VAL A 229 -18.98 -16.79 5.02
CA VAL A 229 -20.25 -16.12 4.65
C VAL A 229 -20.93 -15.49 5.87
N PHE A 230 -20.43 -15.73 7.08
CA PHE A 230 -20.91 -15.21 8.37
C PHE A 230 -22.34 -15.65 8.73
N LYS A 231 -22.63 -16.95 8.56
CA LYS A 231 -23.94 -17.54 8.89
C LYS A 231 -23.89 -18.53 10.04
N ILE A 232 -22.78 -19.24 10.20
CA ILE A 232 -22.60 -20.34 11.13
C ILE A 232 -21.38 -20.02 11.99
N GLN A 233 -21.62 -19.87 13.28
CA GLN A 233 -20.59 -19.81 14.30
C GLN A 233 -20.72 -21.04 15.22
N LYS A 234 -19.59 -21.67 15.52
CA LYS A 234 -19.49 -22.73 16.51
C LYS A 234 -18.35 -22.41 17.46
N SER A 235 -18.49 -22.78 18.73
CA SER A 235 -17.43 -22.68 19.71
C SER A 235 -17.21 -24.04 20.35
N LEU A 236 -15.95 -24.45 20.42
CA LEU A 236 -15.51 -25.71 20.99
C LEU A 236 -14.66 -25.41 22.22
N LYS A 237 -15.07 -25.96 23.37
CA LYS A 237 -14.24 -25.95 24.59
C LYS A 237 -13.21 -27.06 24.47
N LEU A 238 -11.95 -26.70 24.61
CA LEU A 238 -10.81 -27.59 24.58
C LEU A 238 -10.58 -28.20 25.95
N ILE A 239 -10.16 -29.47 25.97
CA ILE A 239 -9.82 -30.24 27.16
C ILE A 239 -8.36 -30.64 27.01
N LEU A 240 -7.53 -30.23 27.95
CA LEU A 240 -6.10 -30.56 27.96
C LEU A 240 -5.88 -31.87 28.70
N ASP A 241 -4.99 -32.70 28.19
CA ASP A 241 -4.55 -33.94 28.85
C ASP A 241 -3.83 -33.70 30.19
N THR A 242 -3.35 -32.48 30.43
CA THR A 242 -2.84 -32.02 31.72
C THR A 242 -3.90 -31.17 32.45
N PRO A 243 -4.60 -31.72 33.46
CA PRO A 243 -5.60 -30.99 34.21
C PRO A 243 -4.98 -29.78 34.92
N ASN A 244 -5.71 -28.67 34.99
CA ASN A 244 -5.30 -27.44 35.69
C ASN A 244 -4.00 -26.80 35.15
N GLN A 245 -3.66 -27.01 33.88
CA GLN A 245 -2.56 -26.31 33.24
C GLN A 245 -2.76 -24.79 33.36
N ARG A 246 -1.80 -24.12 34.01
CA ARG A 246 -1.83 -22.66 34.12
C ARG A 246 -1.16 -22.04 32.90
N PHE A 247 -1.82 -21.06 32.32
CA PHE A 247 -1.28 -20.24 31.24
C PHE A 247 -1.03 -18.82 31.75
N ARG A 248 -0.08 -18.14 31.11
CA ARG A 248 0.17 -16.71 31.29
C ARG A 248 -0.27 -15.92 30.06
N SER A 249 -0.04 -16.46 28.87
CA SER A 249 -0.40 -15.86 27.59
C SER A 249 -0.66 -16.95 26.54
N ALA A 250 -1.65 -17.80 26.79
CA ALA A 250 -2.01 -18.87 25.86
C ALA A 250 -2.50 -18.33 24.52
N GLN A 251 -2.11 -19.03 23.46
CA GLN A 251 -2.50 -18.74 22.09
C GLN A 251 -2.96 -20.02 21.38
N LEU A 252 -3.89 -19.85 20.44
CA LEU A 252 -4.40 -20.87 19.56
C LEU A 252 -3.91 -20.65 18.14
N GLN A 253 -3.49 -21.72 17.48
CA GLN A 253 -3.20 -21.74 16.05
C GLN A 253 -3.83 -22.97 15.40
N VAL A 254 -4.47 -22.78 14.25
CA VAL A 254 -5.10 -23.86 13.48
C VAL A 254 -4.33 -24.11 12.18
N ARG A 255 -3.89 -25.35 12.02
CA ARG A 255 -3.22 -25.89 10.83
C ARG A 255 -3.80 -27.27 10.55
N ALA A 256 -4.80 -27.29 9.67
CA ALA A 256 -5.56 -28.48 9.35
C ALA A 256 -4.64 -29.68 9.02
N PRO A 257 -4.94 -30.88 9.54
CA PRO A 257 -6.16 -31.23 10.28
C PRO A 257 -6.12 -30.94 11.80
N HIS A 258 -5.10 -30.26 12.30
CA HIS A 258 -4.88 -30.05 13.73
C HIS A 258 -5.14 -28.61 14.21
N PHE A 259 -5.42 -28.48 15.49
CA PHE A 259 -5.28 -27.23 16.24
C PHE A 259 -4.21 -27.37 17.31
N TYR A 260 -3.67 -26.24 17.74
CA TYR A 260 -2.61 -26.17 18.72
C TYR A 260 -2.91 -25.07 19.72
N ILE A 261 -2.77 -25.38 21.00
CA ILE A 261 -2.80 -24.40 22.09
C ILE A 261 -1.44 -24.39 22.75
N TYR A 262 -0.86 -23.20 22.91
CA TYR A 262 0.50 -23.07 23.41
C TYR A 262 0.71 -21.81 24.22
N ASP A 263 1.72 -21.84 25.08
CA ASP A 263 2.24 -20.68 25.77
C ASP A 263 3.77 -20.75 25.72
N GLY A 264 4.42 -19.67 25.27
CA GLY A 264 5.87 -19.65 25.16
C GLY A 264 6.59 -19.21 26.44
N SER A 265 5.86 -18.55 27.35
CA SER A 265 6.35 -18.12 28.66
C SER A 265 6.24 -19.21 29.72
N VAL A 266 5.28 -20.11 29.55
CA VAL A 266 5.19 -21.41 30.23
C VAL A 266 5.30 -22.43 29.12
N PRO A 267 6.52 -22.93 28.77
CA PRO A 267 6.82 -23.57 27.49
C PRO A 267 6.03 -24.87 27.31
N VAL A 268 4.80 -24.76 26.86
CA VAL A 268 3.88 -25.88 26.65
C VAL A 268 3.22 -25.72 25.29
N ILE A 269 3.07 -26.85 24.60
CA ILE A 269 2.39 -26.93 23.32
C ILE A 269 1.53 -28.20 23.37
N PHE A 270 0.23 -28.02 23.18
CA PHE A 270 -0.72 -29.11 23.01
C PHE A 270 -1.21 -29.15 21.57
N ARG A 271 -1.56 -30.35 21.10
CA ARG A 271 -2.07 -30.63 19.76
C ARG A 271 -3.35 -31.45 19.87
N GLY A 272 -4.37 -31.07 19.12
CA GLY A 272 -5.60 -31.85 18.95
C GLY A 272 -6.08 -31.83 17.50
N ASN A 273 -7.07 -32.65 17.17
CA ASN A 273 -7.68 -32.65 15.83
C ASN A 273 -8.82 -31.65 15.76
N ILE A 274 -8.99 -30.99 14.62
CA ILE A 274 -10.13 -30.10 14.41
C ILE A 274 -11.43 -30.91 14.52
N GLY A 275 -12.30 -30.52 15.46
CA GLY A 275 -13.56 -31.20 15.77
C GLY A 275 -13.53 -31.98 17.08
N ASP A 276 -12.34 -32.38 17.54
CA ASP A 276 -12.16 -33.04 18.83
C ASP A 276 -11.88 -32.01 19.92
N SER A 277 -12.43 -32.23 21.13
CA SER A 277 -12.15 -31.37 22.27
C SER A 277 -10.77 -31.63 22.88
N LEU A 278 -10.24 -32.84 22.76
CA LEU A 278 -9.01 -33.25 23.46
C LEU A 278 -7.75 -32.69 22.77
N ALA A 279 -6.84 -32.15 23.57
CA ALA A 279 -5.51 -31.75 23.12
C ALA A 279 -4.44 -32.38 24.01
N GLU A 280 -3.47 -33.05 23.37
CA GLU A 280 -2.38 -33.76 24.03
C GLU A 280 -1.10 -32.93 24.01
N LYS A 281 -0.33 -32.97 25.10
CA LYS A 281 0.94 -32.27 25.19
C LYS A 281 1.99 -32.91 24.27
N ILE A 282 2.56 -32.13 23.36
CA ILE A 282 3.52 -32.63 22.35
C ILE A 282 4.97 -32.23 22.61
N ASN A 283 5.23 -31.21 23.43
CA ASN A 283 6.60 -30.80 23.72
C ASN A 283 7.13 -31.49 24.99
N ARG A 284 8.31 -32.13 24.88
CA ARG A 284 8.93 -32.86 26.00
C ARG A 284 9.99 -32.06 26.74
N LYS A 285 10.44 -30.94 26.17
CA LYS A 285 11.45 -30.03 26.75
C LYS A 285 10.91 -28.62 26.96
N ASP A 286 11.43 -27.95 27.98
CA ASP A 286 11.10 -26.58 28.37
C ASP A 286 11.80 -25.55 27.47
N ASN A 287 11.39 -25.51 26.20
CA ASN A 287 11.87 -24.53 25.23
C ASN A 287 11.01 -23.28 25.26
N TYR A 288 11.53 -22.20 25.83
CA TYR A 288 10.86 -20.91 25.88
C TYR A 288 10.89 -20.22 24.51
N PHE A 289 9.78 -19.60 24.14
CA PHE A 289 9.66 -18.81 22.92
C PHE A 289 8.72 -17.62 23.17
N SER A 290 8.80 -16.61 22.30
CA SER A 290 7.92 -15.45 22.33
C SER A 290 6.96 -15.41 21.15
N GLN A 291 7.27 -16.13 20.06
CA GLN A 291 6.39 -16.35 18.92
C GLN A 291 6.59 -17.76 18.39
N LEU A 292 5.52 -18.36 17.85
CA LEU A 292 5.51 -19.68 17.25
C LEU A 292 4.76 -19.62 15.92
N GLN A 293 5.29 -20.33 14.92
CA GLN A 293 4.63 -20.57 13.64
C GLN A 293 4.74 -22.06 13.28
N ILE A 294 3.59 -22.69 13.10
CA ILE A 294 3.49 -24.12 12.76
C ILE A 294 3.61 -24.28 11.25
N THR A 295 4.83 -24.55 10.79
CA THR A 295 5.14 -24.66 9.34
C THR A 295 4.68 -26.00 8.79
N ALA A 296 4.94 -27.09 9.53
CA ALA A 296 4.45 -28.44 9.29
C ALA A 296 4.04 -29.11 10.61
N THR A 297 3.52 -30.34 10.54
CA THR A 297 3.14 -31.11 11.74
C THR A 297 4.33 -31.53 12.59
N ASP A 298 5.50 -31.70 11.97
CA ASP A 298 6.77 -32.18 12.51
C ASP A 298 7.85 -31.09 12.61
N LEU A 299 7.53 -29.86 12.19
CA LEU A 299 8.47 -28.74 12.17
C LEU A 299 7.76 -27.43 12.49
N PHE A 300 8.21 -26.75 13.54
CA PHE A 300 7.75 -25.43 13.94
C PHE A 300 8.90 -24.43 13.84
N ALA A 301 8.60 -23.19 13.48
CA ALA A 301 9.52 -22.08 13.57
C ALA A 301 9.14 -21.21 14.77
N PHE A 302 10.13 -20.68 15.49
CA PHE A 302 9.90 -19.85 16.65
C PHE A 302 10.85 -18.67 16.69
N ARG A 303 10.44 -17.64 17.44
CA ARG A 303 11.31 -16.56 17.90
C ARG A 303 11.48 -16.68 19.41
N ALA A 304 12.69 -16.50 19.91
CA ALA A 304 12.98 -16.50 21.34
C ALA A 304 14.07 -15.48 21.67
N GLN A 305 14.31 -15.23 22.96
CA GLN A 305 15.49 -14.51 23.42
C GLN A 305 16.56 -15.52 23.86
N SER A 306 17.73 -15.44 23.25
CA SER A 306 18.84 -16.33 23.55
C SER A 306 19.37 -16.10 24.97
N ARG A 307 19.53 -17.18 25.75
CA ARG A 307 20.20 -17.09 27.06
C ARG A 307 21.68 -16.72 26.91
N LYS A 308 22.33 -17.14 25.82
CA LYS A 308 23.76 -16.95 25.55
C LYS A 308 24.08 -15.51 25.15
N THR A 309 23.32 -14.95 24.22
CA THR A 309 23.59 -13.63 23.63
C THR A 309 22.69 -12.53 24.17
N LYS A 310 21.62 -12.89 24.89
CA LYS A 310 20.53 -11.98 25.33
C LYS A 310 19.79 -11.27 24.19
N ASN A 311 20.07 -11.61 22.93
CA ASN A 311 19.41 -11.05 21.75
C ASN A 311 18.22 -11.93 21.34
N ASN A 312 17.30 -11.37 20.57
CA ASN A 312 16.31 -12.16 19.85
C ASN A 312 17.00 -13.06 18.82
N ILE A 313 16.45 -14.26 18.66
CA ILE A 313 16.90 -15.29 17.74
C ILE A 313 15.69 -15.91 17.04
N LEU A 314 15.94 -16.55 15.90
CA LEU A 314 14.99 -17.46 15.26
C LEU A 314 15.51 -18.89 15.40
N GLY A 315 14.59 -19.83 15.55
CA GLY A 315 14.93 -21.25 15.59
C GLY A 315 13.82 -22.13 15.03
N THR A 316 14.16 -23.38 14.78
CA THR A 316 13.19 -24.42 14.44
C THR A 316 13.15 -25.49 15.53
N PHE A 317 11.98 -26.07 15.72
CA PHE A 317 11.71 -27.11 16.70
C PHE A 317 10.92 -28.23 16.03
N SER A 318 11.41 -29.47 16.17
CA SER A 318 10.68 -30.66 15.74
C SER A 318 10.08 -31.38 16.95
N PRO A 319 8.75 -31.40 17.10
CA PRO A 319 8.09 -32.02 18.26
C PRO A 319 8.40 -33.50 18.42
N ASP A 320 8.49 -34.25 17.33
CA ASP A 320 8.65 -35.70 17.37
C ASP A 320 10.07 -36.14 17.77
N THR A 321 11.08 -35.31 17.48
CA THR A 321 12.50 -35.62 17.76
C THR A 321 13.09 -34.80 18.90
N ASP A 322 12.35 -33.82 19.42
CA ASP A 322 12.84 -32.78 20.34
C ASP A 322 14.12 -32.06 19.85
N LYS A 323 14.34 -32.05 18.53
CA LYS A 323 15.49 -31.36 17.93
C LYS A 323 15.18 -29.87 17.82
N VAL A 324 16.11 -29.06 18.31
CA VAL A 324 16.05 -27.60 18.22
C VAL A 324 17.26 -27.12 17.43
N ASP A 325 17.03 -26.32 16.40
CA ASP A 325 18.08 -25.62 15.67
C ASP A 325 17.91 -24.12 15.84
N ILE A 326 18.98 -23.41 16.18
CA ILE A 326 18.95 -21.99 16.52
C ILE A 326 19.88 -21.24 15.59
N ASN A 327 19.33 -20.22 14.94
CA ASN A 327 20.11 -19.29 14.15
C ASN A 327 20.33 -17.97 14.92
N TYR A 328 21.58 -17.76 15.33
CA TYR A 328 22.02 -16.57 16.07
C TYR A 328 22.30 -15.36 15.17
N GLY A 329 22.39 -15.54 13.84
CA GLY A 329 22.88 -14.54 12.90
C GLY A 329 21.82 -13.89 12.00
N LEU A 330 20.61 -14.47 11.90
CA LEU A 330 19.55 -13.91 11.04
C LEU A 330 19.07 -12.54 11.50
N LEU A 331 18.82 -12.39 12.81
CA LEU A 331 18.33 -11.14 13.38
C LEU A 331 19.50 -10.22 13.69
N LYS A 332 19.83 -9.36 12.72
CA LYS A 332 20.96 -8.43 12.83
C LYS A 332 20.67 -7.31 13.83
N LYS A 333 21.41 -7.33 14.94
CA LYS A 333 21.45 -6.29 15.97
C LYS A 333 22.08 -5.00 15.41
N GLN A 334 21.40 -3.87 15.64
CA GLN A 334 21.86 -2.50 15.41
C GLN A 334 22.25 -1.80 16.73
N TYR A 335 21.59 -2.11 17.84
CA TYR A 335 21.76 -1.46 19.14
C TYR A 335 21.82 -2.43 20.31
N ASP A 336 20.67 -2.94 20.79
CA ASP A 336 20.58 -3.72 22.02
C ASP A 336 20.31 -5.22 21.79
N GLY A 337 19.80 -5.58 20.62
CA GLY A 337 19.52 -6.94 20.19
C GLY A 337 18.16 -7.46 20.61
N VAL A 338 17.34 -6.64 21.28
CA VAL A 338 16.02 -7.01 21.82
C VAL A 338 14.93 -6.15 21.22
N PHE A 339 15.02 -4.84 21.31
CA PHE A 339 14.00 -3.94 20.77
C PHE A 339 14.26 -3.61 19.30
N ASP A 340 15.52 -3.39 18.93
CA ASP A 340 15.93 -3.09 17.55
C ASP A 340 15.75 -4.27 16.57
N THR A 341 15.69 -5.50 17.10
CA THR A 341 15.43 -6.73 16.34
C THR A 341 14.00 -7.24 16.52
N ASP A 342 13.15 -6.53 17.26
CA ASP A 342 11.77 -6.93 17.47
C ASP A 342 10.96 -6.84 16.17
N GLY A 343 9.99 -7.75 16.01
CA GLY A 343 9.29 -7.94 14.75
C GLY A 343 8.30 -9.10 14.80
N LYS A 344 7.67 -9.40 13.66
CA LYS A 344 6.70 -10.48 13.53
C LYS A 344 7.25 -11.59 12.63
N LEU A 345 7.26 -12.81 13.17
CA LEU A 345 7.51 -14.05 12.42
C LEU A 345 6.19 -14.53 11.79
N LEU A 346 6.20 -14.66 10.47
CA LEU A 346 5.07 -15.02 9.64
C LEU A 346 5.40 -16.27 8.82
N TYR A 347 4.39 -17.07 8.54
CA TYR A 347 4.51 -18.24 7.68
C TYR A 347 3.55 -18.13 6.50
N ASP A 348 4.09 -18.19 5.29
CA ASP A 348 3.29 -18.20 4.07
C ASP A 348 2.86 -19.63 3.76
N ARG A 349 1.57 -19.89 3.93
CA ARG A 349 0.97 -21.23 3.82
C ARG A 349 1.03 -21.79 2.40
N GLU A 350 1.01 -20.92 1.39
CA GLU A 350 0.97 -21.33 -0.02
C GLU A 350 2.36 -21.68 -0.53
N THR A 351 3.37 -20.91 -0.13
CA THR A 351 4.75 -21.07 -0.62
C THR A 351 5.63 -21.88 0.32
N ARG A 352 5.15 -22.10 1.55
CA ARG A 352 5.85 -22.77 2.65
C ARG A 352 7.11 -22.04 3.11
N GLY A 353 7.24 -20.75 2.80
CA GLY A 353 8.30 -19.86 3.25
C GLY A 353 7.99 -19.17 4.58
N LEU A 354 9.02 -18.62 5.20
CA LEU A 354 8.93 -17.78 6.39
C LEU A 354 9.28 -16.34 6.05
N VAL A 355 8.58 -15.40 6.68
CA VAL A 355 8.88 -13.96 6.58
C VAL A 355 9.06 -13.42 7.99
N TYR A 356 10.13 -12.65 8.21
CA TYR A 356 10.32 -11.90 9.45
C TYR A 356 10.39 -10.42 9.14
N SER A 357 9.40 -9.64 9.58
CA SER A 357 9.36 -8.20 9.36
C SER A 357 9.58 -7.46 10.68
N TYR A 358 10.48 -6.48 10.67
CA TYR A 358 10.84 -5.72 11.87
C TYR A 358 9.81 -4.64 12.16
N PHE A 359 9.53 -4.40 13.45
CA PHE A 359 8.56 -3.37 13.87
C PHE A 359 9.09 -1.95 13.75
N TYR A 360 10.40 -1.74 13.94
CA TYR A 360 11.00 -0.41 14.13
C TYR A 360 11.97 0.00 13.02
N ARG A 361 12.06 -0.78 11.94
CA ARG A 361 12.91 -0.46 10.78
C ARG A 361 12.32 -1.01 9.50
N ASN A 362 12.75 -0.44 8.39
CA ASN A 362 12.21 -0.69 7.06
C ASN A 362 12.71 -1.99 6.39
N GLU A 363 12.93 -3.06 7.16
CA GLU A 363 13.53 -4.30 6.67
C GLU A 363 12.59 -5.49 6.92
N PHE A 364 12.60 -6.47 6.03
CA PHE A 364 12.04 -7.79 6.26
C PHE A 364 12.88 -8.88 5.58
N LEU A 365 12.90 -10.05 6.22
CA LEU A 365 13.67 -11.21 5.78
C LEU A 365 12.72 -12.23 5.17
N VAL A 366 13.12 -12.81 4.05
CA VAL A 366 12.42 -13.94 3.42
C VAL A 366 13.31 -15.17 3.54
N MET A 367 12.77 -16.23 4.11
CA MET A 367 13.49 -17.44 4.48
C MET A 367 12.74 -18.69 4.01
N ASP A 368 13.44 -19.80 3.87
CA ASP A 368 12.80 -21.10 3.72
C ASP A 368 12.26 -21.63 5.07
N SER A 369 11.60 -22.79 5.04
CA SER A 369 11.07 -23.46 6.24
C SER A 369 12.14 -23.87 7.28
N LYS A 370 13.42 -23.91 6.90
CA LYS A 370 14.58 -24.26 7.74
C LYS A 370 15.39 -23.04 8.19
N LEU A 371 14.83 -21.84 8.03
CA LEU A 371 15.49 -20.57 8.38
C LEU A 371 16.77 -20.28 7.58
N GLN A 372 16.88 -20.79 6.36
CA GLN A 372 17.89 -20.30 5.42
C GLN A 372 17.43 -18.98 4.82
N LEU A 373 18.27 -17.95 4.92
CA LEU A 373 17.97 -16.63 4.36
C LEU A 373 18.00 -16.70 2.84
N LEU A 374 16.86 -16.40 2.21
CA LEU A 374 16.76 -16.30 0.77
C LEU A 374 17.03 -14.85 0.32
N ARG A 375 16.40 -13.87 1.01
CA ARG A 375 16.45 -12.45 0.64
C ARG A 375 16.28 -11.55 1.85
N THR A 376 16.88 -10.36 1.77
CA THR A 376 16.59 -9.22 2.64
C THR A 376 15.97 -8.12 1.78
N LEU A 377 14.75 -7.72 2.11
CA LEU A 377 13.95 -6.76 1.37
C LEU A 377 13.55 -5.60 2.29
N HIS A 378 13.10 -4.49 1.70
CA HIS A 378 12.78 -3.28 2.42
C HIS A 378 11.36 -2.78 2.16
N THR A 379 10.73 -2.22 3.20
CA THR A 379 9.48 -1.45 3.08
C THR A 379 9.75 -0.06 2.47
N ILE A 380 8.71 0.62 1.97
CA ILE A 380 8.90 1.92 1.29
C ILE A 380 9.24 3.07 2.23
N ASP A 381 9.12 2.89 3.53
CA ASP A 381 9.54 3.92 4.46
C ASP A 381 11.07 4.06 4.51
N THR A 382 11.54 5.18 5.05
CA THR A 382 12.96 5.54 5.07
C THR A 382 13.67 5.20 6.39
N VAL A 383 13.01 4.51 7.33
CA VAL A 383 13.55 4.25 8.67
C VAL A 383 14.47 3.02 8.64
N THR A 384 15.72 3.22 8.24
CA THR A 384 16.72 2.13 8.16
C THR A 384 17.30 1.70 9.50
N LYS A 385 17.33 2.60 10.48
CA LYS A 385 17.82 2.35 11.84
C LYS A 385 16.68 2.46 12.83
N ALA A 386 16.58 1.46 13.69
CA ALA A 386 15.59 1.46 14.75
C ALA A 386 15.87 2.61 15.75
N LEU A 387 14.96 3.60 15.82
CA LEU A 387 15.06 4.74 16.73
C LEU A 387 14.60 4.36 18.14
N VAL A 388 15.26 3.37 18.74
CA VAL A 388 14.94 2.87 20.08
C VAL A 388 15.91 3.48 21.09
N LYS A 389 15.37 4.19 22.09
CA LYS A 389 16.13 4.60 23.28
C LYS A 389 15.85 3.60 24.40
N SER A 390 16.77 2.69 24.65
CA SER A 390 16.69 1.69 25.73
C SER A 390 17.65 2.04 26.88
N ALA A 391 17.23 1.82 28.13
CA ALA A 391 18.08 1.82 29.31
C ALA A 391 18.32 0.39 29.77
N TYR A 392 19.57 0.11 30.16
CA TYR A 392 19.97 -1.16 30.78
C TYR A 392 19.76 -1.05 32.29
N LEU A 393 19.02 -1.99 32.87
CA LEU A 393 18.87 -2.10 34.32
C LEU A 393 19.96 -3.01 34.89
N ALA A 394 20.35 -2.77 36.14
CA ALA A 394 21.42 -3.52 36.83
C ALA A 394 21.11 -5.03 36.96
N ASP A 395 19.86 -5.45 36.77
CA ASP A 395 19.40 -6.84 36.79
C ASP A 395 19.40 -7.52 35.40
N GLY A 396 19.92 -6.85 34.37
CA GLY A 396 19.99 -7.38 33.00
C GLY A 396 18.70 -7.23 32.20
N ARG A 397 17.67 -6.55 32.72
CA ARG A 397 16.47 -6.20 31.95
C ARG A 397 16.70 -4.99 31.07
N HIS A 398 16.12 -5.04 29.87
CA HIS A 398 16.07 -3.91 28.94
C HIS A 398 14.75 -3.17 29.14
N LYS A 399 14.80 -1.84 29.31
CA LYS A 399 13.60 -1.01 29.43
C LYS A 399 13.63 0.12 28.41
N LEU A 400 12.50 0.39 27.77
CA LEU A 400 12.36 1.55 26.91
C LEU A 400 12.35 2.84 27.75
N VAL A 401 13.16 3.82 27.33
CA VAL A 401 13.20 5.17 27.93
C VAL A 401 12.00 6.00 27.44
N ALA A 402 11.54 5.74 26.22
CA ALA A 402 10.31 6.28 25.64
C ALA A 402 9.72 5.24 24.66
N PRO A 403 8.39 5.23 24.41
CA PRO A 403 7.79 4.36 23.41
C PRO A 403 8.42 4.65 22.04
N PRO A 404 9.09 3.67 21.39
CA PRO A 404 9.68 3.87 20.08
C PRO A 404 8.57 4.00 19.04
N LEU A 405 8.84 4.78 17.99
CA LEU A 405 7.94 4.87 16.85
C LEU A 405 7.92 3.52 16.12
N MET A 406 6.85 2.75 16.33
CA MET A 406 6.59 1.54 15.57
C MET A 406 6.28 1.93 14.12
N VAL A 407 7.07 1.44 13.18
CA VAL A 407 6.98 1.72 11.75
C VAL A 407 6.01 0.74 11.10
N ASN A 408 6.21 -0.55 11.36
CA ASN A 408 5.39 -1.65 10.85
C ASN A 408 4.59 -2.22 12.02
N LYS A 409 3.27 -2.03 12.03
CA LYS A 409 2.43 -2.32 13.21
C LYS A 409 1.79 -3.70 13.14
N ASN A 410 1.15 -4.01 12.03
CA ASN A 410 0.55 -5.31 11.75
C ASN A 410 1.06 -5.84 10.42
N MET A 411 1.30 -7.14 10.34
CA MET A 411 1.73 -7.79 9.10
C MET A 411 0.96 -9.09 8.88
N GLU A 412 0.67 -9.40 7.63
CA GLU A 412 0.11 -10.69 7.22
C GLU A 412 0.68 -11.08 5.85
N VAL A 413 0.97 -12.36 5.63
CA VAL A 413 1.55 -12.85 4.39
C VAL A 413 0.68 -13.93 3.77
N TYR A 414 0.50 -13.85 2.45
CA TYR A 414 -0.18 -14.87 1.68
C TYR A 414 0.37 -14.92 0.26
N ASN A 415 0.84 -16.09 -0.15
CA ASN A 415 1.26 -16.40 -1.51
C ASN A 415 2.26 -15.40 -2.12
N ASN A 416 3.39 -15.23 -1.45
CA ASN A 416 4.46 -14.28 -1.75
C ASN A 416 4.10 -12.79 -1.63
N ILE A 417 2.97 -12.45 -1.03
CA ILE A 417 2.55 -11.06 -0.86
C ILE A 417 2.47 -10.76 0.63
N LEU A 418 3.19 -9.72 1.06
CA LEU A 418 3.23 -9.22 2.42
C LEU A 418 2.40 -7.95 2.52
N PHE A 419 1.41 -7.95 3.40
CA PHE A 419 0.63 -6.77 3.77
C PHE A 419 1.20 -6.23 5.07
N VAL A 420 1.43 -4.92 5.13
CA VAL A 420 1.99 -4.24 6.31
C VAL A 420 1.14 -3.01 6.63
N GLU A 421 0.53 -2.98 7.82
CA GLU A 421 -0.03 -1.75 8.38
C GLU A 421 1.13 -0.81 8.73
N SER A 422 1.30 0.24 7.94
CA SER A 422 2.34 1.24 8.13
C SER A 422 1.84 2.35 9.05
N ASN A 423 2.66 2.70 10.03
CA ASN A 423 2.36 3.71 11.04
C ASN A 423 3.22 4.99 10.86
N LEU A 424 3.66 5.22 9.61
CA LEU A 424 4.32 6.45 9.17
C LEU A 424 3.49 7.15 8.10
N LYS A 425 3.32 8.46 8.25
CA LYS A 425 2.58 9.30 7.29
C LYS A 425 3.41 9.55 6.03
N GLY A 426 2.83 9.28 4.86
CA GLY A 426 3.50 9.48 3.57
C GLY A 426 3.66 10.95 3.23
N LYS A 427 4.58 11.26 2.29
CA LYS A 427 4.95 12.65 1.94
C LYS A 427 3.76 13.54 1.55
N PHE A 428 2.78 12.97 0.85
CA PHE A 428 1.60 13.68 0.33
C PHE A 428 0.28 13.15 0.91
N GLU A 429 0.34 12.56 2.10
CA GLU A 429 -0.84 12.00 2.74
C GLU A 429 -1.66 13.08 3.46
N SER A 430 -2.99 13.02 3.31
CA SER A 430 -3.90 13.94 3.99
C SER A 430 -3.97 13.64 5.48
N ASP A 431 -3.89 14.68 6.34
CA ASP A 431 -4.08 14.54 7.80
C ASP A 431 -5.44 13.93 8.14
N LYS A 432 -6.49 14.39 7.46
CA LYS A 432 -7.86 13.92 7.68
C LYS A 432 -8.01 12.42 7.39
N ILE A 433 -7.36 11.92 6.35
CA ILE A 433 -7.41 10.49 6.01
C ILE A 433 -6.56 9.68 7.00
N TRP A 434 -5.36 10.17 7.32
CA TRP A 434 -4.44 9.54 8.26
C TRP A 434 -5.05 9.34 9.66
N ASP A 435 -5.83 10.30 10.13
CA ASP A 435 -6.48 10.23 11.45
C ASP A 435 -7.65 9.24 11.50
N ASN A 436 -8.28 8.96 10.35
CA ASN A 436 -9.51 8.16 10.25
C ASN A 436 -9.32 6.80 9.56
N ALA A 437 -8.12 6.48 9.07
CA ALA A 437 -7.85 5.22 8.39
C ALA A 437 -6.45 4.68 8.70
N SER A 438 -6.33 3.36 8.70
CA SER A 438 -5.04 2.66 8.75
C SER A 438 -4.56 2.42 7.33
N VAL A 439 -3.28 2.69 7.07
CA VAL A 439 -2.66 2.46 5.77
C VAL A 439 -2.04 1.08 5.72
N VAL A 440 -2.39 0.29 4.72
CA VAL A 440 -1.78 -1.02 4.46
C VAL A 440 -0.98 -0.96 3.17
N ASP A 441 0.33 -1.12 3.31
CA ASP A 441 1.28 -1.21 2.21
C ASP A 441 1.44 -2.68 1.78
N ILE A 442 1.54 -2.93 0.47
CA ILE A 442 1.64 -4.26 -0.12
C ILE A 442 3.02 -4.44 -0.77
N TYR A 443 3.70 -5.54 -0.44
CA TYR A 443 5.03 -5.87 -0.94
C TYR A 443 5.10 -7.29 -1.53
N SER A 444 5.94 -7.47 -2.54
CA SER A 444 6.37 -8.79 -2.99
C SER A 444 7.44 -9.35 -2.06
N THR A 445 7.38 -10.66 -1.79
CA THR A 445 8.46 -11.38 -1.08
C THR A 445 9.43 -12.09 -2.05
N LYS A 446 9.14 -12.09 -3.36
CA LYS A 446 10.04 -12.67 -4.38
C LYS A 446 11.20 -11.74 -4.74
N GLU A 447 10.96 -10.44 -4.71
CA GLU A 447 11.88 -9.40 -5.16
C GLU A 447 11.57 -8.07 -4.48
N GLN A 448 12.51 -7.11 -4.56
CA GLN A 448 12.36 -5.77 -4.00
C GLN A 448 11.32 -4.99 -4.81
N SER A 449 10.05 -5.16 -4.47
CA SER A 449 8.93 -4.55 -5.20
C SER A 449 7.79 -4.16 -4.25
N TYR A 450 7.46 -2.87 -4.28
CA TYR A 450 6.28 -2.29 -3.64
C TYR A 450 5.13 -2.25 -4.65
N LEU A 451 4.03 -2.90 -4.31
CA LEU A 451 2.89 -3.11 -5.21
C LEU A 451 1.85 -2.00 -5.10
N GLY A 452 1.84 -1.28 -3.97
CA GLY A 452 0.94 -0.16 -3.70
C GLY A 452 0.38 -0.19 -2.27
N SER A 453 -0.53 0.73 -1.96
CA SER A 453 -1.16 0.86 -0.64
C SER A 453 -2.66 1.08 -0.73
N PHE A 454 -3.41 0.67 0.29
CA PHE A 454 -4.82 0.98 0.42
C PHE A 454 -5.15 1.38 1.87
N PHE A 455 -6.33 1.98 2.05
CA PHE A 455 -6.82 2.39 3.34
C PHE A 455 -7.81 1.37 3.90
N ILE A 456 -7.75 1.19 5.21
CA ILE A 456 -8.78 0.52 6.01
C ILE A 456 -9.35 1.57 6.95
N GLU A 457 -10.58 1.99 6.70
CA GLU A 457 -11.25 3.00 7.52
C GLU A 457 -11.42 2.53 8.97
N HIS A 458 -11.23 3.44 9.91
CA HIS A 458 -11.46 3.18 11.33
C HIS A 458 -12.95 3.08 11.64
N ARG A 459 -13.30 2.26 12.63
CA ARG A 459 -14.68 2.14 13.12
C ARG A 459 -14.85 3.09 14.29
N GLY A 460 -15.13 4.35 13.97
CA GLY A 460 -15.09 5.44 14.94
C GLY A 460 -13.66 5.67 15.43
N LYS A 461 -13.40 5.47 16.73
CA LYS A 461 -12.04 5.57 17.30
C LYS A 461 -11.27 4.23 17.29
N ILE A 462 -11.90 3.15 16.85
CA ILE A 462 -11.32 1.81 16.89
C ILE A 462 -10.55 1.56 15.59
N LYS A 463 -9.24 1.30 15.75
CA LYS A 463 -8.33 1.03 14.63
C LYS A 463 -8.30 -0.45 14.28
N LEU A 464 -7.63 -0.78 13.18
CA LEU A 464 -7.27 -2.16 12.82
C LEU A 464 -6.40 -2.79 13.92
N SER A 465 -6.76 -4.01 14.33
CA SER A 465 -5.99 -4.80 15.31
C SER A 465 -5.24 -5.97 14.69
N GLN A 466 -5.87 -6.73 13.78
CA GLN A 466 -5.26 -7.86 13.09
C GLN A 466 -5.83 -8.04 11.68
N MET A 467 -5.04 -8.72 10.83
CA MET A 467 -5.40 -9.09 9.46
C MET A 467 -5.27 -10.60 9.27
N LEU A 468 -6.11 -11.16 8.41
CA LEU A 468 -6.02 -12.53 7.92
C LEU A 468 -6.30 -12.53 6.42
N LEU A 469 -5.34 -13.00 5.63
CA LEU A 469 -5.42 -13.04 4.16
C LEU A 469 -5.81 -14.42 3.66
N THR A 470 -6.60 -14.44 2.58
CA THR A 470 -6.99 -15.64 1.84
C THR A 470 -6.86 -15.37 0.33
N ASP A 471 -7.18 -16.35 -0.51
CA ASP A 471 -7.20 -16.21 -1.97
C ASP A 471 -8.16 -15.13 -2.47
N LYS A 472 -9.26 -14.90 -1.75
CA LYS A 472 -10.36 -13.99 -2.18
C LYS A 472 -10.63 -12.82 -1.26
N TYR A 473 -10.37 -12.99 0.03
CA TYR A 473 -10.80 -12.05 1.07
C TYR A 473 -9.64 -11.65 1.97
N LEU A 474 -9.69 -10.39 2.41
CA LEU A 474 -8.97 -9.89 3.57
C LEU A 474 -9.97 -9.77 4.72
N PHE A 475 -9.69 -10.48 5.81
CA PHE A 475 -10.44 -10.34 7.06
C PHE A 475 -9.68 -9.43 8.01
N VAL A 476 -10.40 -8.52 8.67
CA VAL A 476 -9.85 -7.54 9.59
C VAL A 476 -10.61 -7.59 10.89
N LEU A 477 -9.89 -7.61 12.01
CA LEU A 477 -10.47 -7.37 13.33
C LEU A 477 -10.35 -5.88 13.68
N SER A 478 -11.45 -5.31 14.17
CA SER A 478 -11.52 -3.94 14.69
C SER A 478 -12.47 -3.89 15.89
N GLY A 479 -11.89 -3.97 17.09
CA GLY A 479 -12.66 -4.08 18.34
C GLY A 479 -13.50 -5.35 18.34
N ARG A 480 -14.82 -5.20 18.52
CA ARG A 480 -15.79 -6.32 18.50
C ARG A 480 -16.23 -6.74 17.10
N GLU A 481 -15.78 -6.06 16.05
CA GLU A 481 -16.21 -6.33 14.68
C GLU A 481 -15.13 -7.09 13.91
N MET A 482 -15.57 -8.08 13.11
CA MET A 482 -14.78 -8.71 12.06
C MET A 482 -15.33 -8.25 10.70
N LEU A 483 -14.49 -7.57 9.93
CA LEU A 483 -14.82 -7.08 8.60
C LEU A 483 -14.25 -8.04 7.56
N ARG A 484 -15.05 -8.32 6.53
CA ARG A 484 -14.63 -9.05 5.34
C ARG A 484 -14.55 -8.09 4.19
N TYR A 485 -13.35 -7.94 3.64
CA TYR A 485 -13.11 -7.17 2.44
C TYR A 485 -12.89 -8.09 1.25
N ARG A 486 -13.47 -7.74 0.10
CA ARG A 486 -13.19 -8.43 -1.15
C ARG A 486 -11.93 -7.85 -1.78
N LEU A 487 -11.00 -8.71 -2.17
CA LEU A 487 -9.78 -8.29 -2.84
C LEU A 487 -10.04 -8.09 -4.35
N GLY A 488 -9.76 -6.88 -4.83
CA GLY A 488 -9.87 -6.53 -6.25
C GLY A 488 -8.79 -7.18 -7.11
N GLN A 489 -9.00 -7.16 -8.44
CA GLN A 489 -8.07 -7.77 -9.41
C GLN A 489 -6.65 -7.21 -9.33
N ALA A 490 -6.50 -5.93 -8.99
CA ALA A 490 -5.20 -5.29 -8.85
C ALA A 490 -4.33 -5.92 -7.75
N VAL A 491 -4.95 -6.48 -6.71
CA VAL A 491 -4.25 -7.27 -5.67
C VAL A 491 -4.14 -8.73 -6.10
N THR A 492 -5.25 -9.35 -6.51
CA THR A 492 -5.29 -10.80 -6.74
C THR A 492 -4.51 -11.25 -7.97
N ARG A 493 -4.22 -10.35 -8.94
CA ARG A 493 -3.32 -10.66 -10.07
C ARG A 493 -1.92 -11.08 -9.61
N HIS A 494 -1.47 -10.57 -8.46
CA HIS A 494 -0.19 -10.91 -7.88
C HIS A 494 -0.21 -12.24 -7.09
N PHE A 495 -1.40 -12.78 -6.79
CA PHE A 495 -1.57 -14.13 -6.22
C PHE A 495 -1.51 -15.23 -7.28
N LYS A 496 -1.34 -14.91 -8.57
CA LYS A 496 -1.28 -15.97 -9.59
C LYS A 496 -0.03 -16.82 -9.41
N LYS A 497 -0.26 -18.14 -9.42
CA LYS A 497 0.79 -19.17 -9.46
C LYS A 497 1.74 -18.85 -10.61
N VAL A 498 3.03 -19.02 -10.34
CA VAL A 498 4.04 -19.25 -11.37
C VAL A 498 3.45 -20.36 -12.24
N GLU A 499 3.02 -20.03 -13.46
CA GLU A 499 2.85 -21.05 -14.49
C GLU A 499 4.19 -21.76 -14.55
N ALA A 500 4.16 -23.08 -14.36
CA ALA A 500 5.31 -23.93 -14.51
C ALA A 500 6.07 -23.48 -15.75
N GLU A 501 7.36 -23.16 -15.58
CA GLU A 501 8.30 -23.15 -16.68
C GLU A 501 8.05 -24.47 -17.43
N LYS A 502 7.44 -24.35 -18.62
CA LYS A 502 7.29 -25.50 -19.50
C LYS A 502 8.70 -25.96 -19.85
N PRO A 503 8.92 -27.29 -19.88
CA PRO A 503 10.24 -27.89 -19.98
C PRO A 503 11.03 -27.46 -21.21
#